data_AF-A0A968WBN0-F1
#
_entry.id   AF-A0A968WBN0-F1
#
_cell.length_a   1.000
_cell.length_b   1.000
_cell.length_c   1.000
_cell.angle_alpha   90.00
_cell.angle_beta   90.00
_cell.angle_gamma   90.00
#
_symmetry.space_group_name_H-M   'P 1'
#
loop_
_entity.id
_entity.type
_entity.pdbx_description
1 polymer ?
#
loop_
_entity_poly.entity_id
_entity_poly.type
_entity_poly.pdbx_seq_one_letter_code
_entity_poly.pdbx_strand_id
1 'polypeptide(L)'
;MSFRKVKRTRGRPRKTSLTLTQENQDNNNSEKSTMDNNELPTNEKIENWDKEIDGSEVNKEITEPPIPINETSKVETSPSGNNSEEQAPTNGFVRVEKESRFKEPTTIHIIDGEKGGCGKSFFCRTFIEYCNSIAYDVAIVDADTSNKDIAKIYSSVEVAFFSDDEKLASEADKIFDLAFEKSVLVNLPAQVYSNVTNWIRRNDLVNLGKDNSIKFIKWFVCTGGVDSVNFFLESLNDLGDDIIHVFVRNKGLCDDWEYINEMPEFQSAVSDYNFIIMDFPKFPFWERNVIDRLEITFSIAIAHPEIKVVPKQRVKNFLKEAYASFAATELIQ
;
A
#
# COMPACT_ATOMS: atom_id res chain seq x y z
N MET A 1 28.13 34.71 -48.87
CA MET A 1 27.80 36.01 -48.20
C MET A 1 27.50 35.75 -46.72
N SER A 2 27.51 36.76 -45.85
CA SER A 2 27.45 36.56 -44.39
C SER A 2 26.43 37.49 -43.69
N PHE A 3 25.42 36.89 -43.05
CA PHE A 3 24.51 37.53 -42.09
C PHE A 3 24.23 36.51 -40.97
N ARG A 4 24.86 36.61 -39.80
CA ARG A 4 24.64 37.55 -38.66
C ARG A 4 23.62 37.01 -37.65
N LYS A 5 24.13 36.52 -36.52
CA LYS A 5 23.35 36.18 -35.31
C LYS A 5 22.63 37.42 -34.76
N VAL A 6 21.36 37.27 -34.35
CA VAL A 6 20.66 38.24 -33.50
C VAL A 6 20.77 37.79 -32.04
N LYS A 7 21.43 38.58 -31.19
CA LYS A 7 21.28 38.48 -29.74
C LYS A 7 20.16 39.42 -29.29
N ARG A 8 19.25 38.95 -28.43
CA ARG A 8 18.42 39.82 -27.58
C ARG A 8 18.91 39.70 -26.14
N THR A 9 18.97 40.82 -25.42
CA THR A 9 19.55 40.89 -24.07
C THR A 9 18.65 41.65 -23.10
N ARG A 10 18.35 41.00 -21.97
CA ARG A 10 18.10 41.59 -20.64
C ARG A 10 17.15 42.79 -20.56
N GLY A 11 15.89 42.50 -20.21
CA GLY A 11 15.15 43.38 -19.29
C GLY A 11 15.60 43.16 -17.85
N ARG A 12 15.49 44.18 -16.98
CA ARG A 12 15.80 44.10 -15.54
C ARG A 12 14.87 45.05 -14.76
N PRO A 13 14.07 44.59 -13.78
CA PRO A 13 13.23 45.47 -12.97
C PRO A 13 14.06 46.29 -11.98
N ARG A 14 13.55 47.46 -11.55
CA ARG A 14 14.26 48.36 -10.63
C ARG A 14 13.33 49.13 -9.66
N LYS A 15 13.40 48.72 -8.38
CA LYS A 15 13.28 49.49 -7.12
C LYS A 15 12.25 50.64 -6.93
N THR A 16 11.42 50.43 -5.91
CA THR A 16 11.23 51.28 -4.70
C THR A 16 11.40 50.35 -3.46
N SER A 17 11.76 50.69 -2.21
CA SER A 17 12.36 51.85 -1.51
C SER A 17 11.59 53.17 -1.47
N LEU A 18 11.29 53.81 -0.32
CA LEU A 18 11.60 53.63 1.13
C LEU A 18 10.39 54.21 1.97
N THR A 19 10.31 54.28 3.32
CA THR A 19 11.29 54.29 4.45
C THR A 19 10.67 53.73 5.77
N LEU A 20 11.33 53.95 6.92
CA LEU A 20 11.02 53.57 8.32
C LEU A 20 10.10 54.55 9.09
N THR A 21 9.43 54.06 10.15
CA THR A 21 9.51 54.66 11.51
C THR A 21 9.13 53.62 12.59
N GLN A 22 9.71 53.73 13.79
CA GLN A 22 9.28 53.03 15.02
C GLN A 22 8.86 54.09 16.04
N GLU A 23 7.88 53.78 16.90
CA GLU A 23 7.84 54.35 18.26
C GLU A 23 6.97 53.48 19.18
N ASN A 24 7.28 53.49 20.48
CA ASN A 24 6.55 52.77 21.53
C ASN A 24 5.57 53.71 22.24
N GLN A 25 4.46 53.19 22.76
CA GLN A 25 3.97 53.59 24.09
C GLN A 25 2.93 52.61 24.67
N ASP A 26 2.98 52.44 25.98
CA ASP A 26 2.03 51.67 26.78
C ASP A 26 0.70 52.44 26.98
N ASN A 27 -0.40 51.74 27.26
CA ASN A 27 -1.09 51.92 28.56
C ASN A 27 -2.23 50.92 28.87
N ASN A 28 -2.12 50.41 30.10
CA ASN A 28 -3.11 49.88 31.03
C ASN A 28 -4.60 50.24 30.84
N ASN A 29 -5.47 49.22 30.84
CA ASN A 29 -6.52 48.94 31.84
C ASN A 29 -7.52 47.92 31.23
N SER A 30 -7.74 46.71 31.76
CA SER A 30 -8.16 46.27 33.10
C SER A 30 -9.65 46.48 33.40
N GLU A 31 -10.43 45.41 33.34
CA GLU A 31 -11.53 45.20 34.30
C GLU A 31 -11.80 43.70 34.50
N LYS A 32 -12.46 43.35 35.63
CA LYS A 32 -12.73 41.98 36.06
C LYS A 32 -14.23 41.73 36.21
N SER A 33 -14.70 40.61 35.70
CA SER A 33 -15.83 39.83 36.26
C SER A 33 -15.65 38.37 35.81
N THR A 34 -15.00 37.55 36.65
CA THR A 34 -15.63 36.62 37.62
C THR A 34 -16.31 35.43 36.97
N MET A 35 -15.91 34.23 37.43
CA MET A 35 -16.50 32.94 37.07
C MET A 35 -17.98 32.88 37.43
N ASP A 36 -18.72 31.99 36.77
CA ASP A 36 -19.21 30.85 37.53
C ASP A 36 -19.17 29.56 36.68
N ASN A 37 -19.24 28.40 37.34
CA ASN A 37 -19.21 27.10 36.70
C ASN A 37 -20.62 26.53 36.56
N ASN A 38 -20.88 25.74 35.52
CA ASN A 38 -21.47 24.41 35.71
C ASN A 38 -21.47 23.54 34.45
N GLU A 39 -21.62 22.23 34.69
CA GLU A 39 -22.11 21.19 33.78
C GLU A 39 -21.31 20.98 32.48
N LEU A 40 -20.38 20.02 32.55
CA LEU A 40 -20.02 19.21 31.38
C LEU A 40 -21.30 18.57 30.80
N PRO A 41 -21.47 18.56 29.46
CA PRO A 41 -22.47 17.70 28.84
C PRO A 41 -22.19 16.24 29.19
N THR A 42 -23.11 15.60 29.89
CA THR A 42 -23.07 14.15 30.16
C THR A 42 -23.09 13.37 28.85
N ASN A 43 -22.52 12.15 28.85
CA ASN A 43 -22.57 11.23 27.71
C ASN A 43 -24.00 11.01 27.19
N GLU A 44 -24.42 11.78 26.19
CA GLU A 44 -25.51 11.38 25.30
C GLU A 44 -24.99 10.20 24.47
N LYS A 45 -25.45 8.99 24.82
CA LYS A 45 -25.32 7.83 23.94
C LYS A 45 -26.07 8.17 22.65
N ILE A 46 -25.35 8.38 21.55
CA ILE A 46 -25.95 8.54 20.23
C ILE A 46 -26.44 7.17 19.75
N GLU A 47 -27.55 6.70 20.31
CA GLU A 47 -28.27 5.49 19.91
C GLU A 47 -29.15 5.81 18.70
N ASN A 48 -28.51 5.94 17.53
CA ASN A 48 -29.18 6.18 16.24
C ASN A 48 -28.48 5.44 15.08
N TRP A 49 -27.82 4.32 15.38
CA TRP A 49 -26.99 3.55 14.44
C TRP A 49 -27.78 2.74 13.41
N ASP A 50 -29.04 2.37 13.71
CA ASP A 50 -29.89 1.58 12.81
C ASP A 50 -30.30 2.30 11.52
N LYS A 51 -30.07 3.63 11.42
CA LYS A 51 -30.46 4.45 10.27
C LYS A 51 -29.42 4.56 9.15
N GLU A 52 -28.19 4.11 9.35
CA GLU A 52 -27.18 4.06 8.27
C GLU A 52 -27.15 2.72 7.52
N ILE A 53 -28.02 1.75 7.88
CA ILE A 53 -28.09 0.44 7.20
C ILE A 53 -29.53 0.01 6.86
N ASP A 54 -30.39 0.97 6.50
CA ASP A 54 -31.57 0.72 5.65
C ASP A 54 -31.81 1.88 4.67
N GLY A 55 -32.41 1.56 3.52
CA GLY A 55 -32.79 2.50 2.46
C GLY A 55 -34.31 2.60 2.28
N SER A 56 -35.08 2.43 3.37
CA SER A 56 -36.53 2.39 3.37
C SER A 56 -37.15 3.05 4.61
N GLU A 57 -38.42 3.42 4.54
CA GLU A 57 -39.11 4.24 5.55
C GLU A 57 -39.73 3.45 6.72
N VAL A 58 -40.05 4.17 7.80
CA VAL A 58 -40.43 3.61 9.11
C VAL A 58 -41.87 3.08 9.16
N ASN A 59 -42.04 1.93 9.80
CA ASN A 59 -43.20 1.66 10.66
C ASN A 59 -42.77 0.90 11.93
N LYS A 60 -43.53 1.07 13.03
CA LYS A 60 -43.19 0.53 14.36
C LYS A 60 -44.22 -0.52 14.81
N GLU A 61 -43.75 -1.54 15.52
CA GLU A 61 -44.49 -2.10 16.66
C GLU A 61 -43.52 -2.81 17.65
N ILE A 62 -43.98 -3.12 18.87
CA ILE A 62 -43.15 -3.47 20.03
C ILE A 62 -43.79 -4.64 20.80
N THR A 63 -43.00 -5.62 21.26
CA THR A 63 -43.23 -6.36 22.53
C THR A 63 -42.01 -7.21 22.94
N GLU A 64 -41.95 -7.60 24.23
CA GLU A 64 -40.78 -8.21 24.91
C GLU A 64 -41.10 -9.61 25.53
N PRO A 65 -40.11 -10.36 26.07
CA PRO A 65 -40.19 -11.82 26.31
C PRO A 65 -40.65 -12.23 27.74
N PRO A 66 -40.62 -13.55 28.06
CA PRO A 66 -39.64 -14.03 29.07
C PRO A 66 -39.03 -15.43 28.79
N ILE A 67 -38.25 -15.97 29.75
CA ILE A 67 -37.43 -17.23 29.65
C ILE A 67 -38.05 -18.36 30.55
N PRO A 68 -37.41 -19.18 31.46
CA PRO A 68 -36.00 -19.43 31.84
C PRO A 68 -35.55 -20.91 32.19
N ILE A 69 -34.23 -21.08 32.42
CA ILE A 69 -33.44 -22.14 33.17
C ILE A 69 -33.33 -23.66 32.79
N ASN A 70 -32.19 -24.21 33.25
CA ASN A 70 -31.84 -25.60 33.70
C ASN A 70 -31.34 -26.68 32.70
N GLU A 71 -30.41 -27.61 33.03
CA GLU A 71 -29.28 -27.66 34.01
C GLU A 71 -28.39 -28.94 33.82
N THR A 72 -27.21 -29.04 34.48
CA THR A 72 -26.34 -30.25 34.69
C THR A 72 -25.63 -30.91 33.47
N SER A 73 -24.57 -31.75 33.58
CA SER A 73 -23.39 -31.90 34.49
C SER A 73 -22.42 -33.00 33.99
N LYS A 74 -21.18 -33.06 34.53
CA LYS A 74 -20.13 -34.15 34.47
C LYS A 74 -19.20 -34.16 33.23
N VAL A 75 -17.86 -34.36 33.29
CA VAL A 75 -16.92 -35.25 34.06
C VAL A 75 -16.82 -36.64 33.38
N GLU A 76 -15.66 -37.25 33.01
CA GLU A 76 -14.29 -37.23 33.59
C GLU A 76 -13.13 -37.68 32.63
N THR A 77 -11.86 -37.61 33.11
CA THR A 77 -10.63 -38.37 32.76
C THR A 77 -9.94 -38.36 31.37
N SER A 78 -8.60 -38.15 31.41
CA SER A 78 -7.56 -38.67 30.49
C SER A 78 -6.91 -39.96 31.08
N PRO A 79 -5.96 -40.70 30.44
CA PRO A 79 -4.55 -40.25 30.38
C PRO A 79 -3.58 -40.84 29.29
N SER A 80 -2.40 -40.20 29.19
CA SER A 80 -1.05 -40.79 28.94
C SER A 80 -0.67 -41.49 27.62
N GLY A 81 0.56 -41.23 27.15
CA GLY A 81 1.23 -41.97 26.07
C GLY A 81 2.55 -41.34 25.61
N ASN A 82 3.62 -41.47 26.40
CA ASN A 82 4.97 -41.04 25.99
C ASN A 82 5.64 -42.08 25.08
N ASN A 83 6.56 -41.65 24.20
CA ASN A 83 7.97 -42.08 24.30
C ASN A 83 8.88 -41.31 23.32
N SER A 84 10.11 -41.09 23.75
CA SER A 84 11.25 -40.54 23.01
C SER A 84 12.30 -41.62 22.82
N GLU A 85 13.11 -41.56 21.75
CA GLU A 85 14.44 -42.19 21.75
C GLU A 85 15.39 -41.49 20.75
N GLU A 86 16.69 -41.81 20.85
CA GLU A 86 17.78 -40.87 20.53
C GLU A 86 18.77 -41.38 19.45
N GLN A 87 19.88 -40.66 19.26
CA GLN A 87 20.76 -40.71 18.09
C GLN A 87 21.84 -41.82 18.15
N ALA A 88 22.38 -42.18 16.98
CA ALA A 88 23.75 -42.70 16.85
C ALA A 88 24.40 -42.17 15.55
N PRO A 89 25.68 -41.73 15.56
CA PRO A 89 26.29 -41.01 14.43
C PRO A 89 27.10 -41.90 13.48
N THR A 90 27.20 -41.49 12.21
CA THR A 90 28.15 -42.05 11.24
C THR A 90 29.03 -40.94 10.65
N ASN A 91 30.35 -41.03 10.86
CA ASN A 91 31.33 -40.13 10.25
C ASN A 91 31.42 -40.35 8.73
N GLY A 92 30.63 -39.60 7.96
CA GLY A 92 30.75 -39.48 6.51
C GLY A 92 31.75 -38.40 6.12
N PHE A 93 32.52 -38.63 5.05
CA PHE A 93 33.43 -37.63 4.50
C PHE A 93 32.65 -36.38 4.05
N VAL A 94 33.09 -35.18 4.47
CA VAL A 94 32.60 -33.91 3.89
C VAL A 94 33.15 -33.77 2.47
N ARG A 95 32.49 -34.45 1.54
CA ARG A 95 32.57 -34.14 0.13
C ARG A 95 31.91 -32.78 -0.04
N VAL A 96 32.69 -31.75 -0.37
CA VAL A 96 32.14 -30.45 -0.79
C VAL A 96 31.56 -30.67 -2.19
N GLU A 97 30.38 -31.29 -2.23
CA GLU A 97 29.56 -31.30 -3.42
C GLU A 97 29.17 -29.84 -3.66
N LYS A 98 29.64 -29.30 -4.79
CA LYS A 98 29.27 -27.96 -5.22
C LYS A 98 27.86 -28.05 -5.77
N GLU A 99 26.89 -28.18 -4.86
CA GLU A 99 25.47 -28.11 -5.14
C GLU A 99 25.20 -26.74 -5.77
N SER A 100 25.19 -26.69 -7.10
CA SER A 100 24.48 -25.66 -7.84
C SER A 100 22.99 -25.92 -7.67
N ARG A 101 22.49 -25.68 -6.45
CA ARG A 101 21.06 -25.47 -6.23
C ARG A 101 20.70 -24.29 -7.13
N PHE A 102 19.94 -24.56 -8.19
CA PHE A 102 19.29 -23.48 -8.91
C PHE A 102 18.35 -22.83 -7.90
N LYS A 103 18.71 -21.63 -7.45
CA LYS A 103 17.85 -20.82 -6.59
C LYS A 103 16.57 -20.54 -7.38
N GLU A 104 15.42 -20.83 -6.80
CA GLU A 104 14.15 -20.53 -7.45
C GLU A 104 14.06 -19.03 -7.78
N PRO A 105 13.61 -18.63 -8.99
CA PRO A 105 13.55 -17.22 -9.37
C PRO A 105 12.64 -16.43 -8.45
N THR A 106 13.19 -15.36 -7.88
CA THR A 106 12.57 -14.53 -6.83
C THR A 106 12.23 -13.16 -7.38
N THR A 107 11.20 -12.52 -6.83
CA THR A 107 10.68 -11.25 -7.36
C THR A 107 10.58 -10.19 -6.28
N ILE A 108 11.18 -9.01 -6.51
CA ILE A 108 10.90 -7.81 -5.72
C ILE A 108 9.77 -7.05 -6.45
N HIS A 109 8.55 -7.20 -5.94
CA HIS A 109 7.38 -6.45 -6.38
C HIS A 109 7.31 -5.13 -5.61
N ILE A 110 7.59 -4.01 -6.27
CA ILE A 110 7.52 -2.66 -5.69
C ILE A 110 6.17 -2.05 -6.04
N ILE A 111 5.37 -1.66 -5.04
CA ILE A 111 4.12 -0.91 -5.25
C ILE A 111 4.40 0.58 -5.10
N ASP A 112 4.28 1.31 -6.20
CA ASP A 112 4.47 2.75 -6.30
C ASP A 112 3.19 3.43 -6.84
N GLY A 113 3.26 4.71 -7.15
CA GLY A 113 2.17 5.61 -7.50
C GLY A 113 2.46 7.07 -7.13
N GLU A 114 3.54 7.34 -6.38
CA GLU A 114 4.07 8.63 -5.84
C GLU A 114 3.12 9.56 -5.07
N LYS A 115 1.87 9.70 -5.49
CA LYS A 115 0.84 10.57 -4.92
C LYS A 115 0.27 9.98 -3.63
N GLY A 116 -0.04 10.86 -2.67
CA GLY A 116 -0.82 10.47 -1.49
C GLY A 116 -2.24 10.07 -1.87
N GLY A 117 -2.75 8.98 -1.32
CA GLY A 117 -4.12 8.52 -1.56
C GLY A 117 -4.39 7.89 -2.94
N CYS A 118 -3.38 7.61 -3.76
CA CYS A 118 -3.58 6.94 -5.06
C CYS A 118 -4.02 5.46 -4.95
N GLY A 119 -3.88 4.86 -3.76
CA GLY A 119 -4.38 3.51 -3.45
C GLY A 119 -3.32 2.46 -3.19
N LYS A 120 -2.03 2.80 -3.10
CA LYS A 120 -0.90 1.86 -2.89
C LYS A 120 -1.17 0.81 -1.81
N SER A 121 -1.49 1.22 -0.59
CA SER A 121 -1.74 0.30 0.52
C SER A 121 -2.94 -0.63 0.25
N PHE A 122 -3.98 -0.12 -0.40
CA PHE A 122 -5.18 -0.88 -0.74
C PHE A 122 -4.93 -1.91 -1.86
N PHE A 123 -4.13 -1.52 -2.85
CA PHE A 123 -3.61 -2.41 -3.88
C PHE A 123 -2.73 -3.51 -3.26
N CYS A 124 -1.82 -3.15 -2.36
CA CYS A 124 -0.97 -4.07 -1.60
C CYS A 124 -1.80 -5.10 -0.82
N ARG A 125 -2.76 -4.66 -0.01
CA ARG A 125 -3.66 -5.57 0.74
C ARG A 125 -4.41 -6.54 -0.18
N THR A 126 -4.80 -6.10 -1.38
CA THR A 126 -5.47 -6.97 -2.37
C THR A 126 -4.49 -7.96 -3.01
N PHE A 127 -3.25 -7.55 -3.25
CA PHE A 127 -2.17 -8.39 -3.77
C PHE A 127 -1.77 -9.46 -2.73
N ILE A 128 -1.60 -9.11 -1.45
CA ILE A 128 -1.35 -10.07 -0.36
C ILE A 128 -2.42 -11.16 -0.33
N GLU A 129 -3.70 -10.78 -0.42
CA GLU A 129 -4.81 -11.74 -0.41
C GLU A 129 -4.87 -12.58 -1.70
N TYR A 130 -4.42 -12.04 -2.84
CA TYR A 130 -4.23 -12.81 -4.06
C TYR A 130 -3.12 -13.86 -3.90
N CYS A 131 -1.93 -13.47 -3.41
CA CYS A 131 -0.82 -14.38 -3.12
C CYS A 131 -1.26 -15.51 -2.17
N ASN A 132 -1.96 -15.16 -1.08
CA ASN A 132 -2.55 -16.12 -0.15
C ASN A 132 -3.53 -17.09 -0.85
N SER A 133 -4.30 -16.62 -1.84
CA SER A 133 -5.28 -17.44 -2.57
C SER A 133 -4.67 -18.45 -3.54
N ILE A 134 -3.43 -18.23 -4.00
CA ILE A 134 -2.66 -19.13 -4.87
C ILE A 134 -1.48 -19.81 -4.16
N ALA A 135 -1.30 -19.56 -2.86
CA ALA A 135 -0.17 -20.02 -2.05
C ALA A 135 1.22 -19.55 -2.52
N TYR A 136 1.30 -18.35 -3.11
CA TYR A 136 2.57 -17.71 -3.51
C TYR A 136 3.29 -17.18 -2.27
N ASP A 137 4.41 -17.79 -1.89
CA ASP A 137 5.17 -17.36 -0.70
C ASP A 137 5.95 -16.06 -0.99
N VAL A 138 5.60 -15.01 -0.25
CA VAL A 138 6.11 -13.66 -0.42
C VAL A 138 6.32 -12.99 0.94
N ALA A 139 7.52 -12.44 1.17
CA ALA A 139 7.79 -11.59 2.32
C ALA A 139 7.14 -10.22 2.14
N ILE A 140 6.41 -9.73 3.14
CA ILE A 140 5.74 -8.42 3.06
C ILE A 140 6.59 -7.36 3.74
N VAL A 141 6.85 -6.25 3.04
CA VAL A 141 7.59 -5.10 3.56
C VAL A 141 6.71 -3.85 3.48
N ASP A 142 6.45 -3.22 4.62
CA ASP A 142 5.75 -1.93 4.70
C ASP A 142 6.77 -0.81 4.91
N ALA A 143 7.08 -0.07 3.84
CA ALA A 143 7.97 1.08 3.89
C ALA A 143 7.22 2.41 4.15
N ASP A 144 5.88 2.42 4.08
CA ASP A 144 5.09 3.59 4.51
C ASP A 144 4.97 3.62 6.05
N THR A 145 6.04 4.07 6.66
CA THR A 145 6.11 4.28 8.11
C THR A 145 5.35 5.52 8.58
N SER A 146 4.84 6.36 7.65
CA SER A 146 3.95 7.49 7.97
C SER A 146 2.51 7.02 8.20
N ASN A 147 2.04 6.04 7.42
CA ASN A 147 0.76 5.38 7.62
C ASN A 147 0.85 3.87 7.36
N LYS A 148 1.04 3.11 8.45
CA LYS A 148 1.33 1.67 8.49
C LYS A 148 0.13 0.78 8.16
N ASP A 149 -0.53 1.04 7.04
CA ASP A 149 -1.76 0.39 6.58
C ASP A 149 -1.61 -1.13 6.39
N ILE A 150 -0.39 -1.63 6.19
CA ILE A 150 -0.14 -3.07 6.03
C ILE A 150 0.21 -3.69 7.38
N ALA A 151 1.20 -3.12 8.09
CA ALA A 151 1.71 -3.67 9.36
C ALA A 151 0.71 -3.62 10.53
N LYS A 152 -0.38 -2.85 10.43
CA LYS A 152 -1.53 -2.92 11.36
C LYS A 152 -2.42 -4.17 11.16
N ILE A 153 -2.58 -4.57 9.89
CA ILE A 153 -3.66 -5.47 9.44
C ILE A 153 -3.12 -6.89 9.16
N TYR A 154 -1.84 -6.99 8.81
CA TYR A 154 -1.17 -8.25 8.48
C TYR A 154 -0.05 -8.55 9.49
N SER A 155 -0.02 -9.80 9.97
CA SER A 155 1.10 -10.35 10.74
C SER A 155 2.31 -10.63 9.86
N SER A 156 3.50 -10.70 10.45
CA SER A 156 4.76 -11.02 9.74
C SER A 156 5.12 -10.03 8.62
N VAL A 157 4.79 -8.76 8.84
CA VAL A 157 5.19 -7.64 7.98
C VAL A 157 6.51 -7.06 8.49
N GLU A 158 7.51 -7.05 7.63
CA GLU A 158 8.78 -6.40 7.87
C GLU A 158 8.69 -4.89 7.57
N VAL A 159 9.59 -4.11 8.14
CA VAL A 159 9.71 -2.67 7.90
C VAL A 159 11.07 -2.36 7.28
N ALA A 160 11.08 -1.46 6.30
CA ALA A 160 12.26 -0.93 5.64
C ALA A 160 12.11 0.59 5.44
N PHE A 161 13.21 1.30 5.19
CA PHE A 161 13.21 2.75 5.01
C PHE A 161 14.04 3.18 3.80
N PHE A 162 13.53 4.11 3.00
CA PHE A 162 14.24 4.69 1.86
C PHE A 162 14.73 6.10 2.20
N SER A 163 16.03 6.25 2.46
CA SER A 163 16.65 7.50 2.91
C SER A 163 17.71 8.02 1.93
N ASP A 164 17.84 9.34 1.82
CA ASP A 164 18.98 10.01 1.18
C ASP A 164 20.17 10.22 2.14
N ASP A 165 20.02 9.98 3.45
CA ASP A 165 21.18 9.88 4.36
C ASP A 165 21.90 8.56 4.08
N GLU A 166 23.14 8.67 3.58
CA GLU A 166 24.06 7.57 3.27
C GLU A 166 24.21 6.57 4.44
N LYS A 167 24.07 7.01 5.69
CA LYS A 167 24.14 6.15 6.90
C LYS A 167 22.91 5.28 7.12
N LEU A 168 21.81 5.59 6.42
CA LEU A 168 20.51 4.90 6.50
C LEU A 168 20.14 4.27 5.15
N ALA A 169 21.00 4.34 4.13
CA ALA A 169 20.76 3.71 2.83
C ALA A 169 20.58 2.18 2.95
N SER A 170 21.28 1.55 3.89
CA SER A 170 21.19 0.11 4.17
C SER A 170 19.85 -0.34 4.78
N GLU A 171 19.00 0.57 5.24
CA GLU A 171 17.66 0.23 5.75
C GLU A 171 16.72 -0.25 4.62
N ALA A 172 17.07 0.01 3.36
CA ALA A 172 16.38 -0.53 2.18
C ALA A 172 16.98 -1.87 1.70
N ASP A 173 18.28 -2.12 1.92
CA ASP A 173 18.98 -3.31 1.41
C ASP A 173 18.39 -4.63 1.93
N LYS A 174 17.75 -4.61 3.12
CA LYS A 174 16.97 -5.73 3.66
C LYS A 174 15.88 -6.26 2.70
N ILE A 175 15.33 -5.41 1.83
CA ILE A 175 14.39 -5.83 0.78
C ILE A 175 15.07 -6.79 -0.22
N PHE A 176 16.34 -6.53 -0.53
CA PHE A 176 17.14 -7.36 -1.43
C PHE A 176 17.71 -8.59 -0.70
N ASP A 177 18.06 -8.49 0.58
CA ASP A 177 18.43 -9.64 1.41
C ASP A 177 17.28 -10.65 1.51
N LEU A 178 16.05 -10.21 1.78
CA LEU A 178 14.84 -11.06 1.77
C LEU A 178 14.64 -11.72 0.40
N ALA A 179 15.00 -11.02 -0.68
CA ALA A 179 14.96 -11.56 -2.05
C ALA A 179 16.01 -12.65 -2.33
N PHE A 180 16.97 -12.92 -1.43
CA PHE A 180 17.77 -14.14 -1.50
C PHE A 180 17.04 -15.40 -1.01
N GLU A 181 16.00 -15.25 -0.19
CA GLU A 181 15.23 -16.38 0.36
C GLU A 181 13.93 -16.62 -0.39
N LYS A 182 13.15 -15.57 -0.71
CA LYS A 182 11.88 -15.66 -1.45
C LYS A 182 11.47 -14.33 -2.09
N SER A 183 10.38 -14.32 -2.86
CA SER A 183 9.82 -13.06 -3.39
C SER A 183 9.44 -12.09 -2.26
N VAL A 184 9.43 -10.80 -2.58
CA VAL A 184 9.18 -9.70 -1.64
C VAL A 184 8.15 -8.74 -2.24
N LEU A 185 7.15 -8.33 -1.44
CA LEU A 185 6.16 -7.32 -1.80
C LEU A 185 6.35 -6.07 -0.94
N VAL A 186 6.69 -4.95 -1.58
CA VAL A 186 7.05 -3.69 -0.92
C VAL A 186 5.95 -2.66 -1.12
N ASN A 187 5.31 -2.22 -0.04
CA ASN A 187 4.42 -1.06 -0.03
C ASN A 187 5.25 0.22 0.19
N LEU A 188 5.35 1.08 -0.82
CA LEU A 188 6.06 2.36 -0.70
C LEU A 188 5.20 3.47 -0.08
N PRO A 189 5.81 4.47 0.58
CA PRO A 189 5.16 5.74 0.89
C PRO A 189 4.91 6.60 -0.36
N ALA A 190 4.32 7.78 -0.17
CA ALA A 190 4.30 8.84 -1.19
C ALA A 190 5.63 9.62 -1.21
N GLN A 191 5.97 10.22 -2.36
CA GLN A 191 7.13 11.11 -2.56
C GLN A 191 8.47 10.47 -2.19
N VAL A 192 8.74 9.28 -2.71
CA VAL A 192 9.93 8.47 -2.41
C VAL A 192 10.70 8.02 -3.66
N TYR A 193 10.24 8.42 -4.85
CA TYR A 193 10.81 8.04 -6.15
C TYR A 193 12.33 8.21 -6.24
N SER A 194 12.85 9.38 -5.82
CA SER A 194 14.28 9.68 -5.82
C SER A 194 15.08 8.64 -5.04
N ASN A 195 14.58 8.23 -3.88
CA ASN A 195 15.30 7.39 -2.92
C ASN A 195 15.30 5.93 -3.40
N VAL A 196 14.17 5.45 -3.95
CA VAL A 196 14.05 4.12 -4.55
C VAL A 196 14.90 4.01 -5.83
N THR A 197 14.83 4.99 -6.73
CA THR A 197 15.61 5.01 -7.97
C THR A 197 17.13 5.17 -7.68
N ASN A 198 17.50 5.94 -6.65
CA ASN A 198 18.88 5.99 -6.14
C ASN A 198 19.35 4.62 -5.61
N TRP A 199 18.54 3.96 -4.78
CA TRP A 199 18.87 2.64 -4.20
C TRP A 199 19.10 1.59 -5.30
N ILE A 200 18.20 1.49 -6.28
CA ILE A 200 18.31 0.56 -7.41
C ILE A 200 19.57 0.83 -8.24
N ARG A 201 19.81 2.09 -8.64
CA ARG A 201 20.90 2.44 -9.57
C ARG A 201 22.28 2.53 -8.93
N ARG A 202 22.42 3.09 -7.72
CA ARG A 202 23.74 3.29 -7.09
C ARG A 202 24.40 1.97 -6.67
N ASN A 203 23.58 0.98 -6.30
CA ASN A 203 24.03 -0.34 -5.86
C ASN A 203 24.00 -1.39 -7.01
N ASP A 204 23.68 -0.97 -8.24
CA ASP A 204 23.47 -1.82 -9.43
C ASP A 204 22.61 -3.07 -9.17
N LEU A 205 21.52 -2.89 -8.41
CA LEU A 205 20.68 -3.99 -7.93
C LEU A 205 20.02 -4.77 -9.07
N VAL A 206 19.87 -4.13 -10.23
CA VAL A 206 19.29 -4.76 -11.43
C VAL A 206 20.23 -5.83 -11.98
N ASN A 207 21.54 -5.57 -12.06
CA ASN A 207 22.51 -6.57 -12.53
C ASN A 207 22.86 -7.57 -11.42
N LEU A 208 23.02 -7.13 -10.18
CA LEU A 208 23.14 -8.02 -9.02
C LEU A 208 21.92 -8.96 -8.92
N GLY A 209 20.73 -8.49 -9.29
CA GLY A 209 19.51 -9.29 -9.35
C GLY A 209 19.57 -10.35 -10.45
N LYS A 210 19.95 -9.97 -11.68
CA LYS A 210 20.16 -10.92 -12.80
C LYS A 210 21.14 -12.05 -12.41
N ASP A 211 22.27 -11.71 -11.78
CA ASP A 211 23.27 -12.68 -11.31
C ASP A 211 22.74 -13.65 -10.23
N ASN A 212 21.75 -13.23 -9.44
CA ASN A 212 21.20 -13.99 -8.31
C ASN A 212 19.74 -14.44 -8.52
N SER A 213 19.27 -14.45 -9.78
CA SER A 213 17.89 -14.82 -10.17
C SER A 213 16.79 -14.06 -9.42
N ILE A 214 17.03 -12.77 -9.14
CA ILE A 214 16.06 -11.81 -8.59
C ILE A 214 15.62 -10.88 -9.72
N LYS A 215 14.31 -10.79 -9.97
CA LYS A 215 13.72 -9.81 -10.90
C LYS A 215 12.98 -8.70 -10.15
N PHE A 216 12.99 -7.48 -10.68
CA PHE A 216 12.20 -6.36 -10.17
C PHE A 216 10.94 -6.16 -11.00
N ILE A 217 9.82 -5.89 -10.33
CA ILE A 217 8.54 -5.54 -10.97
C ILE A 217 7.93 -4.34 -10.25
N LYS A 218 7.74 -3.22 -10.96
CA LYS A 218 7.22 -1.97 -10.40
C LYS A 218 5.76 -1.76 -10.80
N TRP A 219 4.86 -1.93 -9.82
CA TRP A 219 3.43 -1.76 -9.93
C TRP A 219 3.05 -0.31 -9.61
N PHE A 220 2.81 0.51 -10.63
CA PHE A 220 2.56 1.94 -10.46
C PHE A 220 1.06 2.22 -10.43
N VAL A 221 0.52 2.53 -9.25
CA VAL A 221 -0.91 2.75 -9.01
C VAL A 221 -1.32 4.17 -9.41
N CYS A 222 -1.85 4.29 -10.62
CA CYS A 222 -2.24 5.57 -11.22
C CYS A 222 -3.66 5.99 -10.85
N THR A 223 -3.87 7.29 -10.60
CA THR A 223 -5.19 7.88 -10.29
C THR A 223 -5.99 8.34 -11.52
N GLY A 224 -5.46 8.14 -12.73
CA GLY A 224 -6.02 8.72 -13.96
C GLY A 224 -5.82 10.24 -14.11
N GLY A 225 -5.10 10.88 -13.19
CA GLY A 225 -4.69 12.29 -13.31
C GLY A 225 -3.40 12.41 -14.12
N VAL A 226 -3.28 13.48 -14.92
CA VAL A 226 -2.07 13.77 -15.73
C VAL A 226 -0.80 13.82 -14.88
N ASP A 227 -0.89 14.35 -13.66
CA ASP A 227 0.22 14.34 -12.70
C ASP A 227 0.65 12.92 -12.32
N SER A 228 -0.31 12.06 -12.00
CA SER A 228 -0.09 10.64 -11.69
C SER A 228 0.51 9.86 -12.86
N VAL A 229 0.16 10.20 -14.11
CA VAL A 229 0.72 9.55 -15.31
C VAL A 229 2.11 10.09 -15.63
N ASN A 230 2.38 11.37 -15.43
CA ASN A 230 3.72 11.94 -15.64
C ASN A 230 4.77 11.31 -14.72
N PHE A 231 4.45 11.02 -13.45
CA PHE A 231 5.36 10.28 -12.56
C PHE A 231 5.63 8.84 -13.03
N PHE A 232 4.66 8.19 -13.68
CA PHE A 232 4.87 6.88 -14.31
C PHE A 232 5.79 6.98 -15.53
N LEU A 233 5.60 7.99 -16.37
CA LEU A 233 6.45 8.25 -17.55
C LEU A 233 7.90 8.60 -17.15
N GLU A 234 8.09 9.33 -16.06
CA GLU A 234 9.41 9.59 -15.44
C GLU A 234 10.07 8.28 -14.98
N SER A 235 9.30 7.40 -14.32
CA SER A 235 9.76 6.06 -13.91
C SER A 235 10.13 5.15 -15.09
N LEU A 236 9.39 5.21 -16.21
CA LEU A 236 9.76 4.50 -17.44
C LEU A 236 11.05 5.06 -18.06
N ASN A 237 11.19 6.38 -18.15
CA ASN A 237 12.39 7.02 -18.67
C ASN A 237 13.66 6.65 -17.88
N ASP A 238 13.55 6.41 -16.57
CA ASP A 238 14.69 6.03 -15.75
C ASP A 238 14.94 4.51 -15.60
N LEU A 239 13.88 3.68 -15.59
CA LEU A 239 13.99 2.26 -15.22
C LEU A 239 13.23 1.31 -16.17
N GLY A 240 12.61 1.82 -17.25
CA GLY A 240 11.75 1.04 -18.15
C GLY A 240 12.45 -0.07 -18.93
N ASP A 241 13.74 0.13 -19.26
CA ASP A 241 14.59 -0.89 -19.90
C ASP A 241 15.21 -1.89 -18.90
N ASP A 242 15.23 -1.53 -17.61
CA ASP A 242 15.92 -2.26 -16.55
C ASP A 242 14.99 -3.19 -15.75
N ILE A 243 13.74 -2.75 -15.48
CA ILE A 243 12.77 -3.47 -14.64
C ILE A 243 11.37 -3.49 -15.27
N ILE A 244 10.62 -4.56 -15.04
CA ILE A 244 9.25 -4.70 -15.57
C ILE A 244 8.35 -3.65 -14.90
N HIS A 245 7.68 -2.83 -15.71
CA HIS A 245 6.71 -1.86 -15.24
C HIS A 245 5.27 -2.33 -15.48
N VAL A 246 4.39 -2.07 -14.51
CA VAL A 246 2.94 -2.29 -14.62
C VAL A 246 2.21 -0.98 -14.35
N PHE A 247 1.51 -0.46 -15.34
CA PHE A 247 0.62 0.68 -15.24
C PHE A 247 -0.72 0.23 -14.69
N VAL A 248 -0.93 0.40 -13.38
CA VAL A 248 -2.13 -0.04 -12.68
C VAL A 248 -3.19 1.07 -12.74
N ARG A 249 -4.22 0.87 -13.56
CA ARG A 249 -5.35 1.78 -13.73
C ARG A 249 -6.35 1.58 -12.58
N ASN A 250 -6.30 2.45 -11.57
CA ASN A 250 -7.17 2.35 -10.40
C ASN A 250 -8.61 2.83 -10.72
N LYS A 251 -9.51 1.88 -11.04
CA LYS A 251 -10.94 2.14 -11.30
C LYS A 251 -11.72 2.62 -10.07
N GLY A 252 -11.11 2.55 -8.88
CA GLY A 252 -11.59 3.19 -7.66
C GLY A 252 -11.54 4.72 -7.69
N LEU A 253 -10.63 5.31 -8.46
CA LEU A 253 -10.39 6.76 -8.51
C LEU A 253 -10.75 7.39 -9.86
N CYS A 254 -10.71 6.61 -10.94
CA CYS A 254 -10.95 7.07 -12.30
C CYS A 254 -11.58 5.93 -13.10
N ASP A 255 -12.82 6.11 -13.57
CA ASP A 255 -13.55 5.12 -14.38
C ASP A 255 -13.20 5.25 -15.87
N ASP A 256 -13.23 6.48 -16.40
CA ASP A 256 -12.88 6.83 -17.78
C ASP A 256 -11.39 7.19 -17.94
N TRP A 257 -10.71 6.50 -18.85
CA TRP A 257 -9.28 6.65 -19.15
C TRP A 257 -9.03 7.07 -20.61
N GLU A 258 -10.06 7.41 -21.38
CA GLU A 258 -9.95 7.71 -22.82
C GLU A 258 -8.97 8.86 -23.07
N TYR A 259 -9.05 9.93 -22.27
CA TYR A 259 -8.10 11.06 -22.30
C TYR A 259 -6.63 10.64 -22.08
N ILE A 260 -6.35 9.68 -21.20
CA ILE A 260 -4.98 9.18 -20.95
C ILE A 260 -4.50 8.32 -22.12
N ASN A 261 -5.39 7.52 -22.71
CA ASN A 261 -5.06 6.73 -23.90
C ASN A 261 -4.80 7.63 -25.14
N GLU A 262 -5.34 8.85 -25.15
CA GLU A 262 -5.11 9.87 -26.20
C GLU A 262 -3.89 10.78 -25.95
N MET A 263 -3.27 10.76 -24.75
CA MET A 263 -2.08 11.57 -24.46
C MET A 263 -0.90 11.15 -25.36
N PRO A 264 -0.30 12.06 -26.16
CA PRO A 264 0.82 11.72 -27.05
C PRO A 264 2.03 11.13 -26.34
N GLU A 265 2.31 11.58 -25.12
CA GLU A 265 3.41 11.10 -24.27
C GLU A 265 3.17 9.66 -23.79
N PHE A 266 1.90 9.31 -23.50
CA PHE A 266 1.52 7.94 -23.14
C PHE A 266 1.52 7.01 -24.36
N GLN A 267 1.06 7.49 -25.53
CA GLN A 267 1.13 6.73 -26.79
C GLN A 267 2.57 6.46 -27.25
N SER A 268 3.47 7.43 -27.04
CA SER A 268 4.92 7.24 -27.25
C SER A 268 5.43 6.15 -26.30
N ALA A 269 5.18 6.27 -25.00
CA ALA A 269 5.63 5.27 -24.03
C ALA A 269 5.10 3.85 -24.29
N VAL A 270 3.86 3.68 -24.77
CA VAL A 270 3.29 2.38 -25.20
C VAL A 270 3.99 1.81 -26.44
N SER A 271 4.60 2.67 -27.26
CA SER A 271 5.39 2.27 -28.45
C SER A 271 6.86 2.00 -28.12
N ASP A 272 7.41 2.75 -27.16
CA ASP A 272 8.83 2.75 -26.81
C ASP A 272 9.19 1.72 -25.71
N TYR A 273 8.26 1.42 -24.78
CA TYR A 273 8.49 0.54 -23.63
C TYR A 273 7.50 -0.63 -23.55
N ASN A 274 8.01 -1.83 -23.28
CA ASN A 274 7.20 -3.03 -23.06
C ASN A 274 6.66 -3.13 -21.63
N PHE A 275 5.82 -2.16 -21.22
CA PHE A 275 5.12 -2.18 -19.93
C PHE A 275 3.73 -2.82 -20.03
N ILE A 276 3.24 -3.38 -18.92
CA ILE A 276 1.94 -4.04 -18.84
C ILE A 276 0.89 -3.06 -18.32
N ILE A 277 -0.32 -3.06 -18.90
CA ILE A 277 -1.46 -2.30 -18.37
C ILE A 277 -2.38 -3.25 -17.60
N MET A 278 -2.67 -2.91 -16.34
CA MET A 278 -3.57 -3.69 -15.47
C MET A 278 -4.75 -2.81 -15.04
N ASP A 279 -6.00 -3.28 -15.21
CA ASP A 279 -7.17 -2.63 -14.60
C ASP A 279 -7.39 -3.16 -13.18
N PHE A 280 -7.24 -2.29 -12.18
CA PHE A 280 -7.55 -2.61 -10.79
C PHE A 280 -8.99 -2.16 -10.48
N PRO A 281 -9.90 -3.08 -10.10
CA PRO A 281 -11.34 -2.80 -10.05
C PRO A 281 -11.76 -1.84 -8.93
N LYS A 282 -12.98 -1.30 -9.05
CA LYS A 282 -13.56 -0.33 -8.13
C LYS A 282 -14.10 -1.03 -6.88
N PHE A 283 -13.47 -0.82 -5.72
CA PHE A 283 -14.00 -1.38 -4.47
C PHE A 283 -15.29 -0.64 -4.03
N PRO A 284 -16.32 -1.36 -3.55
CA PRO A 284 -17.54 -0.77 -2.99
C PRO A 284 -17.28 0.17 -1.79
N PHE A 285 -17.77 1.41 -1.88
CA PHE A 285 -17.43 2.50 -0.93
C PHE A 285 -17.73 2.18 0.54
N TRP A 286 -18.91 1.64 0.85
CA TRP A 286 -19.34 1.37 2.23
C TRP A 286 -18.52 0.23 2.85
N GLU A 287 -18.36 -0.85 2.10
CA GLU A 287 -17.56 -2.01 2.47
C GLU A 287 -16.10 -1.61 2.74
N ARG A 288 -15.52 -0.70 1.95
CA ARG A 288 -14.15 -0.18 2.17
C ARG A 288 -14.04 0.46 3.55
N ASN A 289 -14.90 1.44 3.81
CA ASN A 289 -14.85 2.23 5.03
C ASN A 289 -15.11 1.37 6.29
N VAL A 290 -15.94 0.33 6.20
CA VAL A 290 -16.15 -0.65 7.28
C VAL A 290 -14.89 -1.49 7.53
N ILE A 291 -14.25 -1.98 6.46
CA ILE A 291 -13.06 -2.82 6.53
C ILE A 291 -11.85 -2.06 7.08
N ASP A 292 -11.67 -0.81 6.63
CA ASP A 292 -10.58 0.07 7.09
C ASP A 292 -10.79 0.49 8.55
N ARG A 293 -12.01 0.83 8.96
CA ARG A 293 -12.34 1.19 10.36
C ARG A 293 -12.12 0.04 11.35
N LEU A 294 -12.27 -1.21 10.89
CA LEU A 294 -12.06 -2.41 11.70
C LEU A 294 -10.59 -2.90 11.66
N GLU A 295 -9.74 -2.30 10.81
CA GLU A 295 -8.34 -2.71 10.56
C GLU A 295 -8.21 -4.22 10.24
N ILE A 296 -9.14 -4.78 9.46
CA ILE A 296 -9.22 -6.22 9.11
C ILE A 296 -8.81 -6.53 7.66
N THR A 297 -8.46 -7.79 7.41
CA THR A 297 -8.24 -8.35 6.06
C THR A 297 -9.56 -8.57 5.31
N PHE A 298 -9.52 -8.69 3.98
CA PHE A 298 -10.72 -9.01 3.19
C PHE A 298 -11.28 -10.40 3.57
N SER A 299 -10.41 -11.38 3.81
CA SER A 299 -10.79 -12.71 4.29
C SER A 299 -11.52 -12.68 5.64
N ILE A 300 -11.04 -11.87 6.61
CA ILE A 300 -11.72 -11.67 7.90
C ILE A 300 -13.07 -10.95 7.68
N ALA A 301 -13.12 -9.91 6.83
CA ALA A 301 -14.36 -9.20 6.52
C ALA A 301 -15.45 -10.09 5.89
N ILE A 302 -15.04 -11.05 5.05
CA ILE A 302 -15.92 -12.06 4.45
C ILE A 302 -16.50 -13.02 5.53
N ALA A 303 -15.76 -13.28 6.61
CA ALA A 303 -16.21 -14.10 7.73
C ALA A 303 -16.98 -13.32 8.82
N HIS A 304 -16.67 -12.03 9.00
CA HIS A 304 -17.05 -11.22 10.17
C HIS A 304 -18.55 -11.28 10.49
N PRO A 305 -18.98 -11.70 11.69
CA PRO A 305 -20.39 -12.04 11.96
C PRO A 305 -21.35 -10.87 11.69
N GLU A 306 -20.98 -9.66 12.11
CA GLU A 306 -21.81 -8.44 12.00
C GLU A 306 -21.98 -7.91 10.57
N ILE A 307 -21.11 -8.30 9.63
CA ILE A 307 -21.20 -7.82 8.25
C ILE A 307 -22.32 -8.58 7.52
N LYS A 308 -23.35 -7.86 7.08
CA LYS A 308 -24.53 -8.40 6.36
C LYS A 308 -24.10 -9.18 5.10
N VAL A 309 -24.93 -10.14 4.66
CA VAL A 309 -24.60 -11.08 3.56
C VAL A 309 -24.30 -10.39 2.22
N VAL A 310 -25.04 -9.33 1.88
CA VAL A 310 -24.85 -8.59 0.61
C VAL A 310 -23.49 -7.87 0.56
N PRO A 311 -23.08 -7.08 1.59
CA PRO A 311 -21.70 -6.62 1.74
C PRO A 311 -20.64 -7.71 1.56
N LYS A 312 -20.75 -8.86 2.25
CA LYS A 312 -19.82 -9.99 2.09
C LYS A 312 -19.72 -10.47 0.64
N GLN A 313 -20.83 -10.53 -0.09
CA GLN A 313 -20.83 -10.93 -1.50
C GLN A 313 -20.18 -9.87 -2.41
N ARG A 314 -20.34 -8.58 -2.10
CA ARG A 314 -19.66 -7.49 -2.83
C ARG A 314 -18.15 -7.55 -2.68
N VAL A 315 -17.63 -7.85 -1.48
CA VAL A 315 -16.18 -8.08 -1.26
C VAL A 315 -15.70 -9.28 -2.09
N LYS A 316 -16.42 -10.40 -2.08
CA LYS A 316 -16.10 -11.59 -2.89
C LYS A 316 -16.07 -11.31 -4.39
N ASN A 317 -17.02 -10.51 -4.91
CA ASN A 317 -17.04 -10.13 -6.32
C ASN A 317 -15.81 -9.30 -6.69
N PHE A 318 -15.48 -8.28 -5.89
CA PHE A 318 -14.26 -7.48 -6.10
C PHE A 318 -13.00 -8.35 -6.08
N LEU A 319 -12.83 -9.25 -5.10
CA LEU A 319 -11.64 -10.10 -5.04
C LEU A 319 -11.53 -10.97 -6.29
N LYS A 320 -12.63 -11.57 -6.75
CA LYS A 320 -12.66 -12.35 -7.99
C LYS A 320 -12.20 -11.53 -9.20
N GLU A 321 -12.65 -10.28 -9.31
CA GLU A 321 -12.25 -9.37 -10.41
C GLU A 321 -10.77 -8.97 -10.28
N ALA A 322 -10.31 -8.57 -9.08
CA ALA A 322 -8.93 -8.17 -8.85
C ALA A 322 -7.94 -9.31 -9.06
N TYR A 323 -8.26 -10.52 -8.60
CA TYR A 323 -7.45 -11.72 -8.79
C TYR A 323 -7.36 -12.12 -10.27
N ALA A 324 -8.44 -11.94 -11.04
CA ALA A 324 -8.41 -12.12 -12.49
C ALA A 324 -7.50 -11.09 -13.16
N SER A 325 -7.53 -9.82 -12.74
CA SER A 325 -6.60 -8.79 -13.23
C SER A 325 -5.14 -9.09 -12.88
N PHE A 326 -4.84 -9.60 -11.67
CA PHE A 326 -3.48 -10.00 -11.29
C PHE A 326 -3.00 -11.19 -12.13
N ALA A 327 -3.81 -12.25 -12.24
CA ALA A 327 -3.50 -13.44 -13.03
C ALA A 327 -3.26 -13.11 -14.52
N ALA A 328 -4.04 -12.18 -15.09
CA ALA A 328 -3.91 -11.72 -16.47
C ALA A 328 -2.62 -10.93 -16.77
N THR A 329 -1.79 -10.61 -15.76
CA THR A 329 -0.44 -10.07 -15.99
C THR A 329 0.61 -11.16 -16.22
N GLU A 330 0.32 -12.41 -15.82
CA GLU A 330 1.26 -13.54 -15.79
C GLU A 330 2.55 -13.32 -14.96
N LEU A 331 2.64 -12.23 -14.19
CA LEU A 331 3.86 -11.83 -13.44
C LEU A 331 4.03 -12.53 -12.09
N ILE A 332 2.95 -13.14 -11.58
CA ILE A 332 2.82 -13.75 -10.26
C ILE A 332 2.33 -15.19 -10.51
N GLN A 333 3.11 -16.20 -10.13
CA GLN A 333 2.91 -17.62 -10.45
C GLN A 333 3.37 -18.48 -9.28
#